data_AF-A0A438XZP3-F1
#
_entry.id   AF-A0A438XZP3-F1
#
_cell.length_a   1.000
_cell.length_b   1.000
_cell.length_c   1.000
_cell.angle_alpha   90.00
_cell.angle_beta   90.00
_cell.angle_gamma   90.00
#
_symmetry.space_group_name_H-M   'P 1'
#
loop_
_entity.id
_entity.type
_entity.pdbx_description
1 polymer ?
#
loop_
_entity_poly.entity_id
_entity_poly.type
_entity_poly.pdbx_seq_one_letter_code
_entity_poly.pdbx_strand_id
1 'polypeptide(L)'
;AINIYGNLTASRVGVVAFNIGGISPYDLARVLSYEYAIETRAGCSCAGPYGHDLLNLNAQKSSDFNAKPGWLRVSLHFTHSINDIDYLLDSLKKAVKKLR
;
A
#
# COMPACT_ATOMS: atom_id res chain seq x y z
N ALA A 1 5.64 12.20 -3.38
CA ALA A 1 6.71 11.20 -3.56
C ALA A 1 6.15 9.79 -3.36
N ILE A 2 6.75 8.76 -3.98
CA ILE A 2 6.39 7.35 -3.76
C ILE A 2 7.52 6.69 -2.97
N ASN A 3 7.17 5.99 -1.89
CA ASN A 3 8.11 5.23 -1.08
C ASN A 3 7.79 3.75 -1.22
N ILE A 4 8.73 2.96 -1.74
CA ILE A 4 8.61 1.51 -1.86
C ILE A 4 9.37 0.87 -0.70
N TYR A 5 8.74 -0.08 -0.01
CA TYR A 5 9.31 -0.75 1.16
C TYR A 5 9.96 -2.09 0.81
N GLY A 6 10.87 -2.51 1.69
CA GLY A 6 11.66 -3.74 1.57
C GLY A 6 12.99 -3.54 0.85
N ASN A 7 13.79 -4.60 0.78
CA ASN A 7 15.07 -4.57 0.08
C ASN A 7 14.84 -4.52 -1.44
N LEU A 8 15.30 -3.45 -2.08
CA LEU A 8 15.13 -3.23 -3.53
C LEU A 8 16.17 -3.97 -4.38
N THR A 9 17.22 -4.50 -3.77
CA THR A 9 18.35 -5.18 -4.45
C THR A 9 18.27 -6.70 -4.40
N ALA A 10 17.45 -7.25 -3.49
CA ALA A 10 17.23 -8.69 -3.39
C ALA A 10 16.27 -9.19 -4.49
N SER A 11 16.35 -10.48 -4.84
CA SER A 11 15.31 -11.15 -5.63
C SER A 11 13.97 -11.08 -4.89
N ARG A 12 12.88 -10.77 -5.60
CA ARG A 12 11.55 -10.55 -5.01
C ARG A 12 10.50 -11.37 -5.71
N VAL A 13 9.55 -11.88 -4.92
CA VAL A 13 8.25 -12.33 -5.44
C VAL A 13 7.40 -11.13 -5.81
N GLY A 14 6.29 -11.34 -6.53
CA GLY A 14 5.38 -10.30 -7.02
C GLY A 14 4.57 -9.58 -5.93
N VAL A 15 5.16 -9.26 -4.78
CA VAL A 15 4.51 -8.55 -3.67
C VAL A 15 5.21 -7.22 -3.45
N VAL A 16 4.47 -6.12 -3.60
CA VAL A 16 4.99 -4.76 -3.53
C VAL A 16 4.25 -4.00 -2.44
N ALA A 17 4.98 -3.53 -1.44
CA ALA A 17 4.50 -2.68 -0.36
C ALA A 17 4.99 -1.25 -0.59
N PHE A 18 4.09 -0.27 -0.54
CA PHE A 18 4.44 1.12 -0.82
C PHE A 18 3.48 2.12 -0.18
N ASN A 19 3.94 3.36 -0.09
CA ASN A 19 3.15 4.53 0.28
C ASN A 19 3.31 5.64 -0.76
N ILE A 20 2.26 6.43 -0.92
CA ILE A 20 2.26 7.62 -1.77
C ILE A 20 2.04 8.83 -0.85
N GLY A 21 3.02 9.73 -0.83
CA GLY A 21 2.97 10.90 0.05
C GLY A 21 1.71 11.73 -0.16
N GLY A 22 1.06 12.10 0.94
CA GLY A 22 -0.20 12.83 0.96
C GLY A 22 -1.45 11.97 0.78
N ILE A 23 -1.32 10.66 0.55
CA ILE A 23 -2.45 9.75 0.37
C ILE A 23 -2.41 8.66 1.44
N SER A 24 -3.55 8.49 2.14
CA SER A 24 -3.75 7.38 3.06
C SER A 24 -3.75 6.05 2.30
N PRO A 25 -2.99 5.03 2.74
CA PRO A 25 -3.03 3.71 2.10
C PRO A 25 -4.43 3.07 2.21
N TYR A 26 -5.22 3.43 3.23
CA TYR A 26 -6.58 2.93 3.40
C TYR A 26 -7.55 3.53 2.39
N ASP A 27 -7.44 4.84 2.13
CA ASP A 27 -8.28 5.50 1.12
C ASP A 27 -7.93 5.01 -0.28
N LEU A 28 -6.64 4.79 -0.55
CA LEU A 28 -6.20 4.21 -1.81
C LEU A 28 -6.74 2.79 -1.99
N ALA A 29 -6.64 1.93 -0.97
CA ALA A 29 -7.23 0.59 -1.00
C ALA A 29 -8.76 0.64 -1.22
N ARG A 30 -9.45 1.56 -0.54
CA ARG A 30 -10.90 1.76 -0.68
C ARG A 30 -11.27 2.14 -2.11
N VAL A 31 -10.61 3.15 -2.71
CA VAL A 31 -10.90 3.58 -4.08
C VAL A 31 -10.65 2.45 -5.08
N LEU A 32 -9.54 1.71 -4.92
CA LEU A 32 -9.24 0.54 -5.76
C LEU A 32 -10.33 -0.53 -5.70
N SER A 33 -10.82 -0.85 -4.50
CA SER A 33 -11.89 -1.83 -4.30
C SER A 33 -13.22 -1.33 -4.89
N TYR A 34 -13.71 -0.17 -4.46
CA TYR A 34 -15.07 0.28 -4.79
C TYR A 34 -15.24 0.75 -6.23
N GLU A 35 -14.21 1.30 -6.88
CA GLU A 35 -14.35 1.90 -8.22
C GLU A 35 -13.74 1.04 -9.33
N TYR A 36 -12.77 0.20 -8.98
CA TYR A 36 -12.03 -0.60 -9.97
C TYR A 36 -12.13 -2.10 -9.73
N ALA A 37 -12.82 -2.54 -8.68
CA ALA A 37 -12.92 -3.95 -8.25
C ALA A 37 -11.55 -4.62 -8.04
N ILE A 38 -10.57 -3.84 -7.58
CA ILE A 38 -9.21 -4.32 -7.29
C ILE A 38 -9.03 -4.39 -5.77
N GLU A 39 -8.99 -5.62 -5.26
CA GLU A 39 -8.76 -5.89 -3.84
C GLU A 39 -7.27 -5.81 -3.50
N THR A 40 -6.95 -4.92 -2.55
CA THR A 40 -5.59 -4.71 -2.02
C THR A 40 -5.61 -4.71 -0.50
N ARG A 41 -4.44 -4.76 0.14
CA ARG A 41 -4.37 -4.75 1.60
C ARG A 41 -3.66 -3.50 2.10
N ALA A 42 -4.35 -2.70 2.91
CA ALA A 42 -3.78 -1.58 3.63
C ALA A 42 -3.56 -1.92 5.11
N GLY A 43 -2.51 -1.33 5.71
CA GLY A 43 -2.24 -1.41 7.15
C GLY A 43 -1.05 -2.30 7.51
N CYS A 44 -0.75 -2.34 8.82
CA CYS A 44 0.34 -3.15 9.37
C CYS A 44 -0.11 -4.11 10.50
N SER A 45 -1.39 -4.47 10.58
CA SER A 45 -1.96 -5.18 11.76
C SER A 45 -1.26 -6.50 12.14
N CYS A 46 -0.73 -7.25 11.17
CA CYS A 46 0.01 -8.49 11.44
C CYS A 46 1.51 -8.28 11.73
N ALA A 47 1.98 -7.03 11.63
CA ALA A 47 3.36 -6.62 11.76
C ALA A 47 3.45 -5.27 12.47
N GLY A 48 2.64 -5.08 13.53
CA GLY A 48 2.48 -3.80 14.22
C GLY A 48 3.80 -3.17 14.66
N PRO A 49 4.61 -3.84 15.50
CA PRO A 49 5.91 -3.31 15.93
C PRO A 49 6.82 -2.95 14.75
N TYR A 50 6.96 -3.85 13.77
CA TYR A 50 7.73 -3.60 12.55
C TYR A 50 7.21 -2.39 11.77
N GLY A 51 5.89 -2.21 11.66
CA GLY A 51 5.29 -1.08 10.97
C GLY A 51 5.53 0.25 11.67
N HIS A 52 5.57 0.26 13.00
CA HIS A 52 5.94 1.45 13.78
C HIS A 52 7.40 1.83 13.52
N ASP A 53 8.31 0.86 13.60
CA ASP A 53 9.74 1.08 13.34
C ASP A 53 9.98 1.55 11.89
N LEU A 54 9.40 0.86 10.92
CA LEU A 54 9.55 1.14 9.49
C LEU A 54 9.05 2.54 9.11
N LEU A 55 7.99 3.00 9.75
CA LEU A 55 7.37 4.30 9.49
C LEU A 55 7.93 5.41 10.40
N ASN A 56 8.97 5.12 11.18
CA ASN A 56 9.59 6.02 12.16
C ASN A 56 8.57 6.64 13.12
N LEU A 57 7.57 5.85 13.52
CA LEU A 57 6.56 6.26 14.49
C LEU A 57 7.11 5.94 15.87
N ASN A 58 7.59 6.96 16.58
CA ASN A 58 8.06 6.80 17.96
C ASN A 58 6.94 6.19 18.82
N ALA A 59 7.11 4.93 19.23
CA ALA A 59 6.14 4.15 19.99
C ALA A 59 5.72 4.83 21.32
N GLN A 60 6.51 5.79 21.82
CA GLN A 60 6.21 6.55 23.03
C GLN A 60 5.30 7.78 22.83
N LYS A 61 5.01 8.20 21.59
CA LYS A 61 4.27 9.46 21.33
C LYS A 61 2.90 9.31 20.66
N SER A 62 2.54 8.15 20.11
CA SER A 62 1.20 7.96 19.53
C SER A 62 0.21 7.48 20.59
N SER A 63 -0.21 8.37 21.49
CA SER A 63 -1.44 8.17 22.27
C SER A 63 -2.70 8.24 21.39
N ASP A 64 -2.54 8.63 20.12
CA ASP A 64 -3.59 8.65 19.13
C ASP A 64 -3.75 7.28 18.46
N PHE A 65 -4.56 6.42 19.08
CA PHE A 65 -4.99 5.13 18.50
C PHE A 65 -5.78 5.29 17.17
N ASN A 66 -6.16 6.51 16.78
CA ASN A 66 -6.89 6.75 15.53
C ASN A 66 -5.96 6.77 14.31
N ALA A 67 -4.68 7.12 14.48
CA ALA A 67 -3.71 7.09 13.41
C ALA A 67 -3.29 5.64 13.14
N LYS A 68 -4.06 4.93 12.30
CA LYS A 68 -3.76 3.55 11.89
C LYS A 68 -2.54 3.56 10.96
N PRO A 69 -1.35 3.09 11.39
CA PRO A 69 -0.19 3.12 10.54
C PRO A 69 -0.23 1.99 9.51
N GLY A 70 0.48 2.18 8.40
CA GLY A 70 0.64 1.11 7.43
C GLY A 70 1.10 1.55 6.05
N TRP A 71 1.00 0.61 5.14
CA TRP A 71 1.29 0.76 3.73
C TRP A 71 0.20 0.08 2.91
N LEU A 72 0.12 0.42 1.62
CA LEU A 72 -0.62 -0.39 0.68
C LEU A 72 0.27 -1.55 0.23
N ARG A 73 -0.29 -2.76 0.19
CA ARG A 73 0.36 -3.95 -0.37
C ARG A 73 -0.46 -4.48 -1.54
N VAL A 74 0.22 -4.63 -2.67
CA VAL A 74 -0.28 -5.31 -3.87
C VAL A 74 0.45 -6.63 -4.02
N SER A 75 -0.29 -7.69 -4.35
CA SER A 75 0.23 -9.04 -4.54
C SER A 75 -0.22 -9.57 -5.89
N LEU A 76 0.74 -9.79 -6.79
CA LEU A 76 0.52 -10.42 -8.07
C LEU A 76 0.51 -11.94 -7.90
N HIS A 77 -0.40 -12.60 -8.59
CA HIS A 77 -0.57 -14.05 -8.59
C HIS A 77 -0.24 -14.61 -9.97
N PHE A 78 0.17 -15.87 -10.05
CA PHE A 78 0.58 -16.49 -11.32
C PHE A 78 -0.57 -16.59 -12.35
N THR A 79 -1.82 -16.45 -11.89
CA THR A 79 -3.01 -16.45 -12.75
C THR A 79 -3.30 -15.10 -13.39
N HIS A 80 -2.65 -14.02 -12.95
CA HIS A 80 -2.84 -12.71 -13.56
C HIS A 80 -2.11 -12.63 -14.90
N SER A 81 -2.84 -12.15 -15.90
CA SER A 81 -2.28 -11.80 -17.21
C SER A 81 -1.57 -10.46 -17.16
N ILE A 82 -0.81 -10.13 -18.22
CA ILE A 82 -0.24 -8.80 -18.40
C ILE A 82 -1.33 -7.73 -18.45
N ASN A 83 -2.48 -8.02 -19.08
CA ASN A 83 -3.61 -7.09 -19.12
C ASN A 83 -4.18 -6.78 -17.74
N ASP A 84 -4.20 -7.76 -16.81
CA ASP A 84 -4.63 -7.52 -15.43
C ASP A 84 -3.66 -6.59 -14.69
N ILE A 85 -2.35 -6.73 -14.97
CA ILE A 85 -1.30 -5.87 -14.41
C ILE A 85 -1.42 -4.45 -14.97
N ASP A 86 -1.65 -4.31 -16.28
CA ASP A 86 -1.85 -3.00 -16.92
C ASP A 86 -3.11 -2.31 -16.38
N TYR A 87 -4.21 -3.06 -16.22
CA TYR A 87 -5.44 -2.55 -15.61
C TYR A 87 -5.22 -2.09 -14.17
N LEU A 88 -4.47 -2.85 -13.38
CA LEU A 88 -4.06 -2.46 -12.03
C LEU A 88 -3.26 -1.14 -12.04
N LEU A 89 -2.26 -1.03 -12.90
CA LEU A 89 -1.40 0.16 -12.97
C LEU A 89 -2.18 1.41 -13.39
N ASP A 90 -3.08 1.28 -14.36
CA ASP A 90 -3.90 2.40 -14.82
C ASP A 90 -4.96 2.81 -13.79
N SER A 91 -5.57 1.84 -13.12
CA SER A 91 -6.49 2.09 -12.01
C SER A 91 -5.79 2.78 -10.83
N LEU A 92 -4.56 2.35 -10.50
CA LEU A 92 -3.73 3.01 -9.49
C LEU A 92 -3.43 4.47 -9.85
N LYS A 93 -3.05 4.76 -11.10
CA LYS A 93 -2.81 6.15 -11.55
C LYS A 93 -4.05 7.02 -11.41
N LYS A 94 -5.22 6.50 -11.81
CA LYS A 94 -6.51 7.21 -11.71
C LYS A 94 -6.91 7.45 -10.25
N ALA A 95 -6.78 6.43 -9.40
CA ALA A 95 -7.06 6.54 -7.97
C ALA A 95 -6.16 7.58 -7.29
N VAL A 96 -4.85 7.58 -7.60
CA VAL A 96 -3.90 8.57 -7.10
C VAL A 96 -4.25 9.98 -7.56
N LYS A 97 -4.65 10.17 -8.82
CA LYS A 97 -5.09 11.46 -9.34
C LYS A 97 -6.35 11.96 -8.63
N LYS A 98 -7.24 11.06 -8.22
CA LYS A 98 -8.49 11.39 -7.52
C LYS A 98 -8.29 11.77 -6.06
N LEU A 99 -7.32 11.16 -5.39
CA LEU A 99 -7.03 11.37 -3.96
C LEU A 99 -6.01 12.50 -3.70
N ARG A 100 -5.48 13.12 -4.75
CA ARG A 100 -4.66 14.34 -4.66
C ARG A 100 -5.53 15.56 -4.89
#